data_AF-A0A817ILC5-F1
#
_entry.id   AF-A0A817ILC5-F1
#
_cell.length_a   1.000
_cell.length_b   1.000
_cell.length_c   1.000
_cell.angle_alpha   90.00
_cell.angle_beta   90.00
_cell.angle_gamma   90.00
#
_symmetry.space_group_name_H-M   'P 1'
#
loop_
_entity.id
_entity.type
_entity.pdbx_description
1 polymer ?
#
loop_
_entity_poly.entity_id
_entity_poly.type
_entity_poly.pdbx_seq_one_letter_code
_entity_poly.pdbx_strand_id
1 'polypeptide(L)'
;MVFEHLAAFFIDKFLGNYIEDFDSHQLKIHLWTGDIILENVHLKTNALNDFNVPLEIITGYLEKLRIHIPWKHLYTYPTKIELDGFYLLVTPKTDVNYDVERKEKEEYESKMKQVKKVEEFRRERELFKKNKQNPHHKDTFFERLEFHILRNLEIEINNIHIAYDDKTTKSYPFQCGIILNYIKLHTTNDQWKDFELKEDSKIIYKLAQINNLSIYWNSNIKSRLDLSKQDIIDDLKSIKQLNYPKMNLIVQSLNCQAKLKIAKTAQEQDFEETVLATDIDFEDIYLNINRNQYSDLLDVLEWKFAYTAILNEHVRLRLATFKWEVIKENLNRYKEYREIYLQELNHHKNEKRAQELEKQIDLFNLIYIRRTAQIQINIQLFSFKINLLCLI
;
A
#
# COMPACT_ATOMS: atom_id res chain seq x y z
N MET A 1 20.34 -12.31 21.31
CA MET A 1 21.22 -11.38 20.54
C MET A 1 20.37 -10.36 19.78
N VAL A 2 20.91 -9.19 19.39
CA VAL A 2 20.13 -8.05 18.85
C VAL A 2 19.42 -8.37 17.52
N PHE A 3 20.04 -9.16 16.64
CA PHE A 3 19.50 -9.52 15.33
C PHE A 3 18.29 -10.47 15.36
N GLU A 4 18.20 -11.35 16.36
CA GLU A 4 17.05 -12.26 16.52
C GLU A 4 15.76 -11.51 16.84
N HIS A 5 15.86 -10.50 17.72
CA HIS A 5 14.72 -9.66 18.10
C HIS A 5 14.29 -8.76 16.94
N LEU A 6 15.26 -8.26 16.17
CA LEU A 6 15.07 -7.48 14.95
C LEU A 6 14.30 -8.26 13.88
N ALA A 7 14.75 -9.47 13.59
CA ALA A 7 14.15 -10.28 12.54
C ALA A 7 12.73 -10.72 12.91
N ALA A 8 12.52 -11.20 14.15
CA ALA A 8 11.19 -11.52 14.64
C ALA A 8 10.24 -10.31 14.55
N PHE A 9 10.71 -9.13 14.95
CA PHE A 9 9.95 -7.89 14.82
C PHE A 9 9.55 -7.57 13.37
N PHE A 10 10.48 -7.72 12.41
CA PHE A 10 10.16 -7.44 11.00
C PHE A 10 9.17 -8.44 10.42
N ILE A 11 9.27 -9.73 10.76
CA ILE A 11 8.30 -10.70 10.27
C ILE A 11 6.94 -10.46 10.90
N ASP A 12 6.86 -10.20 12.21
CA ASP A 12 5.60 -9.84 12.88
C ASP A 12 4.97 -8.60 12.24
N LYS A 13 5.78 -7.55 11.99
CA LYS A 13 5.35 -6.29 11.38
C LYS A 13 4.86 -6.46 9.94
N PHE A 14 5.57 -7.25 9.11
CA PHE A 14 5.32 -7.32 7.67
C PHE A 14 4.47 -8.51 7.22
N LEU A 15 4.47 -9.63 7.96
CA LEU A 15 3.69 -10.82 7.63
C LEU A 15 2.52 -11.05 8.60
N GLY A 16 2.66 -10.65 9.86
CA GLY A 16 1.68 -10.95 10.91
C GLY A 16 0.27 -10.41 10.65
N ASN A 17 0.13 -9.34 9.87
CA ASN A 17 -1.17 -8.81 9.45
C ASN A 17 -1.82 -9.56 8.28
N TYR A 18 -1.06 -10.39 7.56
CA TYR A 18 -1.51 -11.02 6.32
C TYR A 18 -1.69 -12.54 6.45
N ILE A 19 -0.95 -13.21 7.34
CA ILE A 19 -0.91 -14.68 7.45
C ILE A 19 -1.73 -15.19 8.65
N GLU A 20 -2.61 -16.18 8.44
CA GLU A 20 -3.33 -16.90 9.50
C GLU A 20 -2.40 -17.77 10.36
N ASP A 21 -2.74 -17.93 11.65
CA ASP A 21 -2.01 -18.80 12.61
C ASP A 21 -0.48 -18.62 12.62
N PHE A 22 -0.05 -17.39 12.39
CA PHE A 22 1.36 -17.01 12.36
C PHE A 22 2.00 -17.15 13.75
N ASP A 23 2.76 -18.23 13.98
CA ASP A 23 3.53 -18.43 15.22
C ASP A 23 4.97 -17.88 15.08
N SER A 24 5.17 -16.70 15.63
CA SER A 24 6.47 -16.01 15.64
C SER A 24 7.55 -16.77 16.42
N HIS A 25 7.21 -17.76 17.25
CA HIS A 25 8.17 -18.53 18.03
C HIS A 25 8.87 -19.64 17.21
N GLN A 26 8.18 -20.30 16.29
CA GLN A 26 8.74 -21.36 15.44
C GLN A 26 9.73 -20.83 14.40
N LEU A 27 9.54 -19.58 13.97
CA LEU A 27 10.38 -18.88 13.00
C LEU A 27 11.75 -18.48 13.58
N LYS A 28 11.86 -18.34 14.91
CA LYS A 28 13.10 -17.92 15.60
C LYS A 28 14.27 -18.87 15.36
N ILE A 29 14.02 -20.16 15.13
CA ILE A 29 15.07 -21.18 14.94
C ILE A 29 15.69 -21.09 13.53
N HIS A 30 14.88 -20.79 12.50
CA HIS A 30 15.30 -20.70 11.10
C HIS A 30 15.94 -19.33 10.75
N LEU A 31 15.66 -18.31 11.55
CA LEU A 31 16.21 -16.97 11.38
C LEU A 31 17.74 -16.87 11.56
N TRP A 32 18.34 -17.75 12.37
CA TRP A 32 19.79 -17.75 12.59
C TRP A 32 20.59 -18.15 11.34
N THR A 33 20.04 -19.04 10.51
CA THR A 33 20.64 -19.41 9.23
C THR A 33 20.41 -18.35 8.15
N GLY A 34 19.49 -17.41 8.37
CA GLY A 34 19.13 -16.36 7.42
C GLY A 34 18.06 -16.76 6.41
N ASP A 35 17.47 -17.95 6.54
CA ASP A 35 16.42 -18.45 5.67
C ASP A 35 15.14 -18.69 6.48
N ILE A 36 14.06 -18.02 6.12
CA ILE A 36 12.71 -18.31 6.60
C ILE A 36 11.99 -19.05 5.50
N ILE A 37 11.38 -20.19 5.80
CA ILE A 37 10.54 -20.94 4.87
C ILE A 37 9.21 -21.22 5.56
N LEU A 38 8.13 -20.76 4.95
CA LEU A 38 6.76 -21.09 5.33
C LEU A 38 6.12 -21.82 4.16
N GLU A 39 5.40 -22.91 4.45
CA GLU A 39 4.72 -23.71 3.45
C GLU A 39 3.24 -23.83 3.81
N ASN A 40 2.38 -23.93 2.80
CA ASN A 40 0.94 -24.09 2.95
C ASN A 40 0.30 -22.99 3.82
N VAL A 41 0.61 -21.74 3.49
CA VAL A 41 0.21 -20.56 4.25
C VAL A 41 -1.18 -20.10 3.83
N HIS A 42 -2.05 -19.82 4.80
CA HIS A 42 -3.34 -19.20 4.55
C HIS A 42 -3.30 -17.70 4.87
N LEU A 43 -4.00 -16.90 4.06
CA LEU A 43 -4.10 -15.45 4.26
C LEU A 43 -5.32 -15.11 5.10
N LYS A 44 -5.18 -14.11 5.97
CA LYS A 44 -6.29 -13.60 6.77
C LYS A 44 -7.35 -12.96 5.87
N THR A 45 -8.62 -13.15 6.21
CA THR A 45 -9.75 -12.55 5.48
C THR A 45 -9.70 -11.01 5.45
N ASN A 46 -9.05 -10.39 6.44
CA ASN A 46 -8.89 -8.94 6.57
C ASN A 46 -7.59 -8.40 5.94
N ALA A 47 -6.78 -9.23 5.27
CA ALA A 47 -5.47 -8.84 4.72
C ALA A 47 -5.55 -7.70 3.69
N LEU A 48 -6.72 -7.47 3.07
CA LEU A 48 -6.93 -6.34 2.14
C LEU A 48 -7.41 -5.03 2.80
N ASN A 49 -7.72 -5.03 4.10
CA ASN A 49 -8.31 -3.87 4.76
C ASN A 49 -7.39 -2.65 4.79
N ASP A 50 -6.07 -2.85 4.90
CA ASP A 50 -5.09 -1.76 4.90
C ASP A 50 -5.01 -1.03 3.56
N PHE A 51 -5.45 -1.66 2.46
CA PHE A 51 -5.49 -1.07 1.13
C PHE A 51 -6.78 -0.28 0.84
N ASN A 52 -7.73 -0.26 1.79
CA ASN A 52 -9.02 0.42 1.66
C ASN A 52 -9.78 0.07 0.35
N VAL A 53 -9.71 -1.19 -0.06
CA VAL A 53 -10.41 -1.71 -1.25
C VAL A 53 -11.78 -2.29 -0.87
N PRO A 54 -12.80 -2.15 -1.74
CA PRO A 54 -14.15 -2.68 -1.50
C PRO A 54 -14.24 -4.18 -1.80
N LEU A 55 -13.21 -4.95 -1.41
CA LEU A 55 -13.07 -6.37 -1.67
C LEU A 55 -12.80 -7.12 -0.38
N GLU A 56 -13.43 -8.27 -0.22
CA GLU A 56 -13.13 -9.20 0.87
C GLU A 56 -12.47 -10.48 0.32
N ILE A 57 -11.60 -11.08 1.13
CA ILE A 57 -10.95 -12.34 0.80
C ILE A 57 -11.83 -13.48 1.28
N ILE A 58 -12.21 -14.36 0.36
CA ILE A 58 -12.94 -15.61 0.68
C ILE A 58 -11.95 -16.72 1.02
N THR A 59 -10.91 -16.85 0.21
CA THR A 59 -9.78 -17.74 0.47
C THR A 59 -8.50 -17.15 -0.11
N GLY A 60 -7.41 -17.26 0.62
CA GLY A 60 -6.08 -16.90 0.17
C GLY A 60 -5.10 -17.96 0.64
N TYR A 61 -4.31 -18.49 -0.28
CA TYR A 61 -3.41 -19.61 -0.02
C TYR A 61 -2.10 -19.42 -0.78
N LEU A 62 -0.99 -19.73 -0.11
CA LEU A 62 0.36 -19.63 -0.63
C LEU A 62 1.09 -20.96 -0.37
N GLU A 63 1.52 -21.65 -1.45
CA GLU A 63 2.20 -22.95 -1.33
C GLU A 63 3.52 -22.80 -0.58
N LYS A 64 4.30 -21.77 -0.90
CA LYS A 64 5.59 -21.52 -0.26
C LYS A 64 5.95 -20.04 -0.24
N LEU A 65 6.41 -19.57 0.91
CA LEU A 65 7.11 -18.30 1.09
C LEU A 65 8.52 -18.59 1.61
N ARG A 66 9.53 -18.09 0.91
CA ARG A 66 10.90 -18.11 1.37
C ARG A 66 11.47 -16.70 1.45
N ILE A 67 12.07 -16.37 2.58
CA ILE A 67 12.74 -15.09 2.80
C ILE A 67 14.19 -15.38 3.18
N HIS A 68 15.12 -14.95 2.35
CA HIS A 68 16.56 -15.05 2.59
C HIS A 68 17.13 -13.68 2.97
N ILE A 69 17.64 -13.55 4.19
CA ILE A 69 18.26 -12.33 4.72
C ILE A 69 19.76 -12.58 4.92
N PRO A 70 20.65 -11.93 4.14
CA PRO A 70 22.08 -12.15 4.24
C PRO A 70 22.70 -11.39 5.42
N TRP A 71 22.45 -11.80 6.67
CA TRP A 71 22.87 -11.08 7.90
C TRP A 71 24.32 -10.61 7.92
N LYS A 72 25.25 -11.44 7.38
CA LYS A 72 26.69 -11.13 7.32
C LYS A 72 27.06 -10.10 6.27
N HIS A 73 26.19 -9.88 5.28
CA HIS A 73 26.46 -9.04 4.12
C HIS A 73 25.26 -8.19 3.68
N LEU A 74 24.44 -7.71 4.62
CA LEU A 74 23.20 -6.94 4.36
C LEU A 74 23.39 -5.67 3.52
N TYR A 75 24.59 -5.12 3.49
CA TYR A 75 24.89 -3.90 2.76
C TYR A 75 25.24 -4.16 1.28
N THR A 76 25.71 -5.38 0.96
CA THR A 76 26.23 -5.75 -0.36
C THR A 76 25.40 -6.81 -1.07
N TYR A 77 24.85 -7.80 -0.35
CA TYR A 77 24.01 -8.86 -0.90
C TYR A 77 22.50 -8.56 -0.74
N PRO A 78 21.65 -9.04 -1.66
CA PRO A 78 20.23 -8.78 -1.61
C PRO A 78 19.50 -9.63 -0.59
N THR A 79 18.47 -9.03 0.03
CA THR A 79 17.43 -9.80 0.72
C THR A 79 16.49 -10.32 -0.35
N LYS A 80 16.30 -11.65 -0.41
CA LYS A 80 15.45 -12.28 -1.41
C LYS A 80 14.14 -12.74 -0.80
N ILE A 81 13.04 -12.44 -1.47
CA ILE A 81 11.70 -12.89 -1.11
C ILE A 81 11.17 -13.70 -2.31
N GLU A 82 10.96 -14.99 -2.09
CA GLU A 82 10.48 -15.94 -3.09
C GLU A 82 9.10 -16.45 -2.66
N LEU A 83 8.09 -16.27 -3.51
CA LEU A 83 6.76 -16.81 -3.33
C LEU A 83 6.49 -17.81 -4.45
N ASP A 84 5.91 -18.95 -4.11
CA ASP A 84 5.45 -19.92 -5.09
C ASP A 84 4.02 -20.35 -4.77
N GLY A 85 3.19 -20.40 -5.81
CA GLY A 85 1.80 -20.83 -5.72
C GLY A 85 0.93 -19.87 -4.90
N PHE A 86 0.71 -18.65 -5.38
CA PHE A 86 -0.13 -17.65 -4.73
C PHE A 86 -1.54 -17.63 -5.34
N TYR A 87 -2.53 -18.09 -4.58
CA TYR A 87 -3.92 -18.22 -5.04
C TYR A 87 -4.85 -17.42 -4.14
N LEU A 88 -5.67 -16.58 -4.76
CA LEU A 88 -6.54 -15.65 -4.05
C LEU A 88 -7.91 -15.61 -4.71
N LEU A 89 -8.98 -15.81 -3.93
CA LEU A 89 -10.35 -15.51 -4.34
C LEU A 89 -10.88 -14.33 -3.53
N VAL A 90 -11.31 -13.30 -4.25
CA VAL A 90 -11.98 -12.12 -3.68
C VAL A 90 -13.39 -11.96 -4.23
N THR A 91 -14.26 -11.32 -3.44
CA THR A 91 -15.63 -10.93 -3.82
C THR A 91 -15.85 -9.48 -3.40
N PRO A 92 -16.80 -8.73 -4.02
CA PRO A 92 -17.14 -7.41 -3.51
C PRO A 92 -17.64 -7.49 -2.07
N LYS A 93 -17.27 -6.50 -1.24
CA LYS A 93 -17.86 -6.33 0.08
C LYS A 93 -19.34 -5.96 -0.09
N THR A 94 -20.23 -6.87 0.28
CA THR A 94 -21.65 -6.55 0.41
C THR A 94 -21.86 -5.83 1.73
N ASP A 95 -22.04 -4.51 1.71
CA ASP A 95 -22.42 -3.76 2.91
C ASP A 95 -23.83 -4.19 3.34
N VAL A 96 -23.90 -5.16 4.26
CA VAL A 96 -25.14 -5.53 4.94
C VAL A 96 -25.48 -4.39 5.91
N ASN A 97 -26.34 -3.49 5.45
CA ASN A 97 -26.81 -2.24 6.05
C ASN A 97 -25.90 -1.03 5.83
N TYR A 98 -26.29 -0.20 4.86
CA TYR A 98 -25.83 1.16 4.69
C TYR A 98 -26.27 2.02 5.88
N ASP A 99 -25.50 1.97 6.97
CA ASP A 99 -25.64 2.89 8.08
C ASP A 99 -24.72 4.09 7.82
N VAL A 100 -25.33 5.22 7.43
CA VAL A 100 -24.62 6.47 7.10
C VAL A 100 -23.73 6.90 8.27
N GLU A 101 -24.21 6.76 9.50
CA GLU A 101 -23.47 7.20 10.69
C GLU A 101 -22.22 6.35 10.93
N ARG A 102 -22.31 5.04 10.67
CA ARG A 102 -21.18 4.13 10.81
C ARG A 102 -20.09 4.43 9.78
N LYS A 103 -20.44 4.65 8.52
CA LYS A 103 -19.47 5.01 7.47
C LYS A 103 -18.79 6.34 7.75
N GLU A 104 -19.56 7.37 8.11
CA GLU A 104 -18.97 8.67 8.46
C GLU A 104 -17.98 8.57 9.63
N LYS A 105 -18.29 7.71 10.62
CA LYS A 105 -17.42 7.46 11.75
C LYS A 105 -16.15 6.74 11.32
N GLU A 106 -16.26 5.67 10.53
CA GLU A 106 -15.12 4.92 10.01
C GLU A 106 -14.20 5.78 9.12
N GLU A 107 -14.77 6.63 8.28
CA GLU A 107 -14.03 7.60 7.46
C GLU A 107 -13.31 8.64 8.31
N TYR A 108 -13.98 9.22 9.30
CA TYR A 108 -13.38 10.15 10.25
C TYR A 108 -12.23 9.48 11.02
N GLU A 109 -12.43 8.27 11.52
CA GLU A 109 -11.41 7.50 12.24
C GLU A 109 -10.21 7.20 11.34
N SER A 110 -10.43 6.76 10.10
CA SER A 110 -9.37 6.49 9.11
C SER A 110 -8.56 7.74 8.79
N LYS A 111 -9.25 8.87 8.53
CA LYS A 111 -8.63 10.17 8.28
C LYS A 111 -7.79 10.62 9.46
N MET A 112 -8.32 10.51 10.68
CA MET A 112 -7.58 10.89 11.88
C MET A 112 -6.39 9.96 12.17
N LYS A 113 -6.48 8.68 11.83
CA LYS A 113 -5.37 7.74 11.90
C LYS A 113 -4.23 8.16 10.95
N GLN A 114 -4.55 8.62 9.74
CA GLN A 114 -3.55 9.14 8.80
C GLN A 114 -2.88 10.42 9.31
N VAL A 115 -3.66 11.37 9.86
CA VAL A 115 -3.11 12.60 10.46
C VAL A 115 -2.12 12.26 11.59
N LYS A 116 -2.50 11.35 12.50
CA LYS A 116 -1.64 10.92 13.61
C LYS A 116 -0.35 10.28 13.12
N LYS A 117 -0.42 9.35 12.16
CA LYS A 117 0.77 8.73 11.54
C LYS A 117 1.74 9.78 10.98
N VAL A 118 1.22 10.82 10.30
CA VAL A 118 2.05 11.90 9.73
C VAL A 118 2.65 12.77 10.84
N GLU A 119 1.90 13.08 11.89
CA GLU A 119 2.40 13.85 13.04
C GLU A 119 3.48 13.09 13.84
N GLU A 120 3.28 11.80 14.09
CA GLU A 120 4.26 10.91 14.75
C GLU A 120 5.56 10.84 13.96
N PHE A 121 5.47 10.52 12.67
CA PHE A 121 6.62 10.48 11.77
C PHE A 121 7.40 11.80 11.72
N ARG A 122 6.69 12.94 11.86
CA ARG A 122 7.33 14.27 11.94
C ARG A 122 8.01 14.51 13.27
N ARG A 123 7.36 14.19 14.40
CA ARG A 123 7.94 14.35 15.74
C ARG A 123 9.21 13.53 15.87
N GLU A 124 9.19 12.29 15.38
CA GLU A 124 10.38 11.43 15.30
C GLU A 124 11.50 12.16 14.54
N ARG A 125 11.23 12.62 13.31
CA ARG A 125 12.22 13.38 12.51
C ARG A 125 12.74 14.65 13.19
N GLU A 126 11.93 15.39 13.93
CA GLU A 126 12.36 16.59 14.66
C GLU A 126 13.22 16.26 15.87
N LEU A 127 12.87 15.22 16.63
CA LEU A 127 13.69 14.68 17.71
C LEU A 127 15.05 14.20 17.18
N PHE A 128 15.07 13.52 16.03
CA PHE A 128 16.31 13.12 15.36
C PHE A 128 17.20 14.31 14.96
N LYS A 129 16.62 15.44 14.53
CA LYS A 129 17.38 16.65 14.19
C LYS A 129 17.98 17.35 15.43
N LYS A 130 17.25 17.38 16.55
CA LYS A 130 17.72 17.99 17.82
C LYS A 130 18.73 17.11 18.57
N ASN A 131 18.58 15.80 18.52
CA ASN A 131 19.43 14.83 19.24
C ASN A 131 20.71 14.42 18.49
N LYS A 132 21.26 15.28 17.62
CA LYS A 132 22.56 15.04 16.95
C LYS A 132 23.75 14.85 17.91
N GLN A 133 23.57 15.01 19.23
CA GLN A 133 24.58 14.70 20.25
C GLN A 133 24.32 13.41 21.04
N ASN A 134 23.18 12.73 20.86
CA ASN A 134 22.98 11.36 21.34
C ASN A 134 21.68 10.77 20.74
N PRO A 135 21.73 10.04 19.61
CA PRO A 135 20.61 9.23 19.20
C PRO A 135 20.48 8.05 20.17
N HIS A 136 19.26 7.69 20.56
CA HIS A 136 18.99 6.33 21.00
C HIS A 136 19.52 5.41 19.89
N HIS A 137 20.69 4.82 20.13
CA HIS A 137 21.53 4.18 19.10
C HIS A 137 20.85 3.00 18.40
N LYS A 138 19.76 2.51 19.01
CA LYS A 138 18.90 1.45 18.51
C LYS A 138 18.07 1.97 17.33
N ASP A 139 17.22 2.97 17.49
CA ASP A 139 16.23 3.36 16.46
C ASP A 139 16.88 3.80 15.13
N THR A 140 17.97 4.56 15.17
CA THR A 140 18.72 4.93 13.94
C THR A 140 19.39 3.72 13.28
N PHE A 141 19.77 2.69 14.05
CA PHE A 141 20.26 1.44 13.49
C PHE A 141 19.14 0.64 12.82
N PHE A 142 17.96 0.56 13.44
CA PHE A 142 16.76 -0.09 12.87
C PHE A 142 16.34 0.54 11.54
N GLU A 143 16.23 1.87 11.47
CA GLU A 143 15.83 2.58 10.24
C GLU A 143 16.82 2.37 9.10
N ARG A 144 18.12 2.43 9.40
CA ARG A 144 19.16 2.12 8.40
C ARG A 144 19.03 0.69 7.91
N LEU A 145 18.83 -0.26 8.82
CA LEU A 145 18.69 -1.67 8.47
C LEU A 145 17.46 -1.91 7.57
N GLU A 146 16.29 -1.38 7.96
CA GLU A 146 15.05 -1.45 7.17
C GLU A 146 15.27 -0.84 5.78
N PHE A 147 15.89 0.34 5.73
CA PHE A 147 16.23 1.01 4.48
C PHE A 147 17.16 0.16 3.60
N HIS A 148 18.20 -0.46 4.17
CA HIS A 148 19.14 -1.32 3.44
C HIS A 148 18.46 -2.59 2.91
N ILE A 149 17.62 -3.23 3.72
CA ILE A 149 16.83 -4.40 3.32
C ILE A 149 15.91 -4.04 2.15
N LEU A 150 15.17 -2.93 2.24
CA LEU A 150 14.26 -2.48 1.17
C LEU A 150 15.02 -2.04 -0.09
N ARG A 151 16.18 -1.40 0.07
CA ARG A 151 17.02 -0.93 -1.03
C ARG A 151 17.41 -2.09 -1.96
N ASN A 152 17.96 -3.15 -1.37
CA ASN A 152 18.43 -4.32 -2.12
C ASN A 152 17.46 -5.51 -2.03
N LEU A 153 16.16 -5.21 -1.93
CA LEU A 153 15.14 -6.25 -1.95
C LEU A 153 14.99 -6.79 -3.37
N GLU A 154 15.09 -8.11 -3.48
CA GLU A 154 14.73 -8.89 -4.66
C GLU A 154 13.46 -9.67 -4.35
N ILE A 155 12.49 -9.62 -5.26
CA ILE A 155 11.22 -10.29 -5.13
C ILE A 155 11.03 -11.18 -6.34
N GLU A 156 10.64 -12.42 -6.09
CA GLU A 156 10.30 -13.39 -7.09
C GLU A 156 8.97 -14.05 -6.71
N ILE A 157 7.98 -14.01 -7.58
CA ILE A 157 6.68 -14.64 -7.34
C ILE A 157 6.33 -15.51 -8.54
N ASN A 158 6.15 -16.79 -8.28
CA ASN A 158 5.80 -17.82 -9.25
C ASN A 158 4.37 -18.30 -9.03
N ASN A 159 3.72 -18.74 -10.11
CA ASN A 159 2.42 -19.40 -10.09
C ASN A 159 1.35 -18.60 -9.35
N ILE A 160 0.97 -17.45 -9.91
CA ILE A 160 -0.03 -16.55 -9.34
C ILE A 160 -1.36 -16.75 -10.03
N HIS A 161 -2.43 -16.87 -9.23
CA HIS A 161 -3.79 -16.76 -9.72
C HIS A 161 -4.66 -15.99 -8.73
N ILE A 162 -5.05 -14.79 -9.15
CA ILE A 162 -5.97 -13.93 -8.41
C ILE A 162 -7.31 -13.93 -9.15
N ALA A 163 -8.34 -14.48 -8.52
CA ALA A 163 -9.69 -14.54 -9.03
C ALA A 163 -10.60 -13.59 -8.25
N TYR A 164 -11.49 -12.94 -8.98
CA TYR A 164 -12.60 -12.16 -8.49
C TYR A 164 -13.89 -12.88 -8.92
N ASP A 165 -14.81 -13.07 -7.98
CA ASP A 165 -16.11 -13.69 -8.21
C ASP A 165 -17.20 -12.81 -7.61
N ASP A 166 -18.24 -12.55 -8.39
CA ASP A 166 -19.31 -11.65 -7.99
C ASP A 166 -20.68 -12.17 -8.42
N LYS A 167 -21.60 -12.24 -7.45
CA LYS A 167 -23.00 -12.61 -7.60
C LYS A 167 -23.98 -11.44 -7.47
N THR A 168 -23.47 -10.26 -7.15
CA THR A 168 -24.21 -9.15 -6.53
C THR A 168 -24.31 -7.93 -7.42
N THR A 169 -23.25 -7.58 -8.16
CA THR A 169 -23.27 -6.40 -9.04
C THR A 169 -24.20 -6.57 -10.24
N LYS A 170 -24.47 -7.81 -10.64
CA LYS A 170 -25.29 -8.16 -11.81
C LYS A 170 -26.40 -9.14 -11.47
N SER A 171 -27.36 -9.24 -12.38
CA SER A 171 -28.44 -10.23 -12.32
C SER A 171 -27.96 -11.68 -12.48
N TYR A 172 -26.71 -11.89 -12.89
CA TYR A 172 -26.07 -13.20 -12.99
C TYR A 172 -24.62 -13.14 -12.48
N PRO A 173 -24.10 -14.27 -11.98
CA PRO A 173 -22.71 -14.37 -11.53
C PRO A 173 -21.72 -14.22 -12.67
N PHE A 174 -20.61 -13.55 -12.40
CA PHE A 174 -19.47 -13.47 -13.30
C PHE A 174 -18.16 -13.62 -12.52
N GLN A 175 -17.11 -14.03 -13.23
CA GLN A 175 -15.78 -14.18 -12.67
C GLN A 175 -14.76 -13.50 -13.58
N CYS A 176 -13.82 -12.80 -13.00
CA CYS A 176 -12.66 -12.32 -13.71
C CYS A 176 -11.40 -12.59 -12.90
N GLY A 177 -10.24 -12.53 -13.52
CA GLY A 177 -9.02 -12.80 -12.79
C GLY A 177 -7.77 -12.64 -13.61
N ILE A 178 -6.67 -12.72 -12.90
CA ILE A 178 -5.33 -12.60 -13.42
C ILE A 178 -4.60 -13.90 -13.12
N ILE A 179 -3.98 -14.46 -14.15
CA ILE A 179 -3.08 -15.61 -14.06
C ILE A 179 -1.72 -15.09 -14.48
N LEU A 180 -0.70 -15.30 -13.66
CA LEU A 180 0.65 -14.87 -13.96
C LEU A 180 1.62 -16.00 -13.61
N ASN A 181 2.41 -16.42 -14.59
CA ASN A 181 3.40 -17.46 -14.37
C ASN A 181 4.51 -16.95 -13.44
N TYR A 182 5.03 -15.77 -13.75
CA TYR A 182 6.20 -15.24 -13.07
C TYR A 182 6.25 -13.72 -13.04
N ILE A 183 6.62 -13.17 -11.89
CA ILE A 183 7.10 -11.79 -11.75
C ILE A 183 8.39 -11.75 -10.95
N LYS A 184 9.39 -11.05 -11.49
CA LYS A 184 10.67 -10.77 -10.82
C LYS A 184 10.86 -9.28 -10.67
N LEU A 185 11.41 -8.87 -9.54
CA LEU A 185 11.96 -7.55 -9.33
C LEU A 185 13.34 -7.72 -8.69
N HIS A 186 14.39 -7.26 -9.35
CA HIS A 186 15.75 -7.31 -8.80
C HIS A 186 16.51 -6.02 -9.05
N THR A 187 17.55 -5.79 -8.24
CA THR A 187 18.39 -4.60 -8.34
C THR A 187 19.46 -4.81 -9.41
N THR A 188 19.66 -3.82 -10.28
CA THR A 188 20.64 -3.89 -11.38
C THR A 188 21.55 -2.67 -11.38
N ASN A 189 22.60 -2.69 -12.20
CA ASN A 189 23.42 -1.52 -12.44
C ASN A 189 22.80 -0.59 -13.50
N ASP A 190 23.50 0.50 -13.82
CA ASP A 190 23.15 1.44 -14.88
C ASP A 190 23.12 0.83 -16.30
N GLN A 191 23.71 -0.35 -16.47
CA GLN A 191 23.68 -1.15 -17.70
C GLN A 191 22.63 -2.28 -17.67
N TRP A 192 21.75 -2.31 -16.65
CA TRP A 192 20.70 -3.32 -16.48
C TRP A 192 21.23 -4.76 -16.36
N LYS A 193 22.42 -4.93 -15.80
CA LYS A 193 23.02 -6.23 -15.49
C LYS A 193 23.07 -6.47 -13.99
N ASP A 194 23.04 -7.75 -13.62
CA ASP A 194 23.25 -8.20 -12.24
C ASP A 194 24.64 -7.79 -11.76
N PHE A 195 24.72 -7.28 -10.54
CA PHE A 195 25.98 -6.83 -9.93
C PHE A 195 25.88 -6.82 -8.41
N GLU A 196 27.03 -6.88 -7.74
CA GLU A 196 27.12 -6.58 -6.31
C GLU A 196 27.06 -5.06 -6.11
N LEU A 197 26.11 -4.60 -5.29
CA LEU A 197 25.96 -3.19 -4.96
C LEU A 197 27.27 -2.66 -4.36
N LYS A 198 27.87 -1.67 -5.03
CA LYS A 198 28.90 -0.82 -4.42
C LYS A 198 28.20 0.22 -3.55
N GLU A 199 28.67 0.40 -2.33
CA GLU A 199 28.08 1.38 -1.41
C GLU A 199 28.17 2.80 -1.99
N ASP A 200 27.10 3.58 -1.76
CA ASP A 200 26.93 5.02 -2.07
C ASP A 200 26.42 5.46 -3.47
N SER A 201 25.72 4.61 -4.23
CA SER A 201 24.97 5.14 -5.39
C SER A 201 23.74 5.98 -4.95
N LYS A 202 23.64 7.20 -5.48
CA LYS A 202 22.45 8.07 -5.31
C LYS A 202 21.24 7.55 -6.09
N ILE A 203 21.47 6.73 -7.11
CA ILE A 203 20.46 6.18 -8.00
C ILE A 203 20.38 4.67 -7.78
N ILE A 204 19.16 4.16 -7.70
CA ILE A 204 18.82 2.74 -7.61
C ILE A 204 18.19 2.34 -8.94
N TYR A 205 18.73 1.30 -9.58
CA TYR A 205 18.13 0.70 -10.77
C TYR A 205 17.47 -0.61 -10.38
N LYS A 206 16.21 -0.80 -10.77
CA LYS A 206 15.49 -2.06 -10.59
C LYS A 206 14.96 -2.55 -11.93
N LEU A 207 15.08 -3.84 -12.16
CA LEU A 207 14.54 -4.49 -13.34
C LEU A 207 13.36 -5.36 -12.91
N ALA A 208 12.18 -5.04 -13.43
CA ALA A 208 10.97 -5.82 -13.27
C ALA A 208 10.74 -6.66 -14.53
N GLN A 209 10.38 -7.93 -14.36
CA GLN A 209 10.06 -8.85 -15.44
C GLN A 209 8.74 -9.52 -15.13
N ILE A 210 7.84 -9.56 -16.09
CA ILE A 210 6.53 -10.19 -16.02
C ILE A 210 6.47 -11.18 -17.17
N ASN A 211 6.18 -12.44 -16.88
CA ASN A 211 6.08 -13.48 -17.90
C ASN A 211 4.71 -14.17 -17.84
N ASN A 212 4.10 -14.31 -19.03
CA ASN A 212 2.85 -15.01 -19.27
C ASN A 212 1.70 -14.48 -18.38
N LEU A 213 1.51 -13.17 -18.39
CA LEU A 213 0.35 -12.53 -17.78
C LEU A 213 -0.88 -12.75 -18.64
N SER A 214 -1.90 -13.40 -18.10
CA SER A 214 -3.19 -13.58 -18.74
C SER A 214 -4.31 -13.00 -17.88
N ILE A 215 -5.27 -12.35 -18.53
CA ILE A 215 -6.45 -11.78 -17.87
C ILE A 215 -7.67 -12.44 -18.48
N TYR A 216 -8.59 -12.92 -17.64
CA TYR A 216 -9.81 -13.57 -18.10
C TYR A 216 -11.07 -12.92 -17.55
N TRP A 217 -12.16 -13.12 -18.28
CA TRP A 217 -13.50 -12.68 -17.87
C TRP A 217 -14.55 -13.67 -18.35
N ASN A 218 -15.23 -14.32 -17.42
CA ASN A 218 -16.26 -15.31 -17.67
C ASN A 218 -17.63 -14.80 -17.21
N SER A 219 -18.53 -14.64 -18.16
CA SER A 219 -19.91 -14.20 -17.96
C SER A 219 -20.83 -15.38 -17.68
N ASN A 220 -21.78 -15.22 -16.74
CA ASN A 220 -22.88 -16.17 -16.50
C ASN A 220 -22.40 -17.61 -16.26
N ILE A 221 -21.47 -17.78 -15.32
CA ILE A 221 -20.95 -19.09 -14.92
C ILE A 221 -21.25 -19.37 -13.45
N LYS A 222 -21.24 -20.65 -13.06
CA LYS A 222 -21.40 -21.03 -11.65
C LYS A 222 -20.28 -20.42 -10.82
N SER A 223 -20.66 -19.80 -9.72
CA SER A 223 -19.73 -19.10 -8.84
C SER A 223 -18.94 -20.09 -7.99
N ARG A 224 -17.66 -19.79 -7.78
CA ARG A 224 -16.76 -20.47 -6.85
C ARG A 224 -17.17 -20.25 -5.40
N LEU A 225 -17.97 -19.21 -5.12
CA LEU A 225 -18.48 -18.92 -3.78
C LEU A 225 -19.42 -20.03 -3.26
N ASP A 226 -19.92 -20.91 -4.12
CA ASP A 226 -20.74 -22.07 -3.73
C ASP A 226 -19.91 -23.30 -3.33
N LEU A 227 -18.58 -23.25 -3.50
CA LEU A 227 -17.66 -24.36 -3.24
C LEU A 227 -17.06 -24.27 -1.83
N SER A 228 -16.50 -25.39 -1.34
CA SER A 228 -15.71 -25.36 -0.11
C SER A 228 -14.39 -24.61 -0.32
N LYS A 229 -13.79 -24.06 0.75
CA LYS A 229 -12.50 -23.36 0.65
C LYS A 229 -11.40 -24.20 -0.01
N GLN A 230 -11.39 -25.51 0.26
CA GLN A 230 -10.40 -26.43 -0.32
C GLN A 230 -10.63 -26.63 -1.81
N ASP A 231 -11.87 -26.86 -2.24
CA ASP A 231 -12.21 -27.03 -3.65
C ASP A 231 -11.90 -25.78 -4.47
N ILE A 232 -12.07 -24.58 -3.89
CA ILE A 232 -11.69 -23.32 -4.52
C ILE A 232 -10.17 -23.28 -4.75
N ILE A 233 -9.37 -23.61 -3.73
CA ILE A 233 -7.91 -23.62 -3.85
C ILE A 233 -7.48 -24.62 -4.94
N ASP A 234 -8.08 -25.80 -4.97
CA ASP A 234 -7.76 -26.84 -5.96
C ASP A 234 -8.17 -26.41 -7.38
N ASP A 235 -9.31 -25.73 -7.56
CA ASP A 235 -9.69 -25.11 -8.84
C ASP A 235 -8.67 -24.05 -9.28
N LEU A 236 -8.28 -23.13 -8.38
CA LEU A 236 -7.31 -22.08 -8.68
C LEU A 236 -5.93 -22.65 -9.03
N LYS A 237 -5.50 -23.73 -8.37
CA LYS A 237 -4.25 -24.47 -8.64
C LYS A 237 -4.27 -25.17 -10.00
N SER A 238 -5.40 -25.76 -10.37
CA SER A 238 -5.52 -26.52 -11.62
C SER A 238 -5.25 -25.67 -12.88
N ILE A 239 -5.39 -24.35 -12.76
CA ILE A 239 -5.25 -23.37 -13.84
C ILE A 239 -3.78 -23.07 -14.20
N LYS A 240 -2.80 -23.72 -13.55
CA LYS A 240 -1.36 -23.65 -13.95
C LYS A 240 -1.11 -24.13 -15.39
N GLN A 241 -2.00 -24.93 -15.96
CA GLN A 241 -1.95 -25.32 -17.37
C GLN A 241 -3.00 -24.50 -18.11
N LEU A 242 -2.62 -23.81 -19.19
CA LEU A 242 -3.49 -23.06 -20.12
C LEU A 242 -4.64 -23.88 -20.76
N ASN A 243 -4.98 -25.04 -20.19
CA ASN A 243 -5.99 -26.00 -20.56
C ASN A 243 -7.20 -25.94 -19.60
N TYR A 244 -7.74 -24.76 -19.34
CA TYR A 244 -9.18 -24.67 -19.12
C TYR A 244 -9.81 -24.39 -20.49
N PRO A 245 -10.44 -25.37 -21.17
CA PRO A 245 -11.08 -25.16 -22.46
C PRO A 245 -12.32 -24.23 -22.41
N LYS A 246 -12.51 -23.45 -21.33
CA LYS A 246 -13.68 -22.61 -21.07
C LYS A 246 -13.39 -21.26 -20.40
N MET A 247 -12.12 -20.84 -20.29
CA MET A 247 -11.83 -19.48 -19.84
C MET A 247 -11.79 -18.53 -21.03
N ASN A 248 -12.61 -17.49 -20.99
CA ASN A 248 -12.60 -16.45 -22.00
C ASN A 248 -11.50 -15.43 -21.62
N LEU A 249 -10.34 -15.55 -22.25
CA LEU A 249 -9.21 -14.64 -22.04
C LEU A 249 -9.46 -13.30 -22.75
N ILE A 250 -9.25 -12.20 -22.01
CA ILE A 250 -9.18 -10.84 -22.56
C ILE A 250 -7.76 -10.53 -23.02
N VAL A 251 -6.78 -10.82 -22.16
CA VAL A 251 -5.35 -10.66 -22.45
C VAL A 251 -4.73 -12.05 -22.43
N GLN A 252 -3.99 -12.39 -23.48
CA GLN A 252 -3.32 -13.68 -23.59
C GLN A 252 -1.80 -13.51 -23.46
N SER A 253 -1.23 -14.17 -22.46
CA SER A 253 0.21 -14.43 -22.35
C SER A 253 1.12 -13.23 -22.56
N LEU A 254 0.80 -12.09 -21.95
CA LEU A 254 1.61 -10.89 -22.05
C LEU A 254 2.94 -11.08 -21.31
N ASN A 255 4.04 -10.84 -22.02
CA ASN A 255 5.38 -10.70 -21.45
C ASN A 255 5.80 -9.23 -21.48
N CYS A 256 6.44 -8.79 -20.40
CA CYS A 256 6.83 -7.41 -20.24
C CYS A 256 8.10 -7.31 -19.39
N GLN A 257 8.97 -6.37 -19.74
CA GLN A 257 10.13 -5.98 -18.95
C GLN A 257 10.08 -4.49 -18.67
N ALA A 258 10.20 -4.09 -17.39
CA ALA A 258 10.23 -2.69 -17.00
C ALA A 258 11.53 -2.35 -16.29
N LYS A 259 12.22 -1.34 -16.81
CA LYS A 259 13.46 -0.75 -16.32
C LYS A 259 13.12 0.46 -15.46
N LEU A 260 13.35 0.37 -14.15
CA LEU A 260 13.03 1.39 -13.16
C LEU A 260 14.32 2.08 -12.71
N LYS A 261 14.37 3.41 -12.85
CA LYS A 261 15.44 4.26 -12.32
C LYS A 261 14.87 5.15 -11.23
N ILE A 262 15.35 4.97 -10.00
CA ILE A 262 14.86 5.64 -8.80
C ILE A 262 15.99 6.52 -8.26
N ALA A 263 15.81 7.85 -8.28
CA ALA A 263 16.75 8.78 -7.70
C ALA A 263 16.45 8.99 -6.21
N LYS A 264 17.45 8.84 -5.32
CA LYS A 264 17.32 9.32 -3.94
C LYS A 264 17.25 10.84 -3.98
N THR A 265 16.09 11.39 -3.67
CA THR A 265 15.93 12.82 -3.47
C THR A 265 16.80 13.23 -2.28
N ALA A 266 17.97 13.79 -2.57
CA ALA A 266 18.76 14.51 -1.60
C ALA A 266 18.40 15.99 -1.74
N GLN A 267 17.59 16.47 -0.79
CA GLN A 267 17.27 17.88 -0.55
C GLN A 267 16.20 18.50 -1.46
N GLU A 268 15.28 19.22 -0.81
CA GLU A 268 14.08 19.87 -1.37
C GLU A 268 14.40 21.07 -2.30
N GLN A 269 15.59 21.14 -2.88
CA GLN A 269 16.07 22.31 -3.65
C GLN A 269 16.35 22.04 -5.13
N ASP A 270 16.53 20.79 -5.57
CA ASP A 270 16.79 20.46 -6.98
C ASP A 270 15.59 19.73 -7.60
N PHE A 271 14.64 20.49 -8.15
CA PHE A 271 13.46 19.97 -8.86
C PHE A 271 13.75 19.46 -10.29
N GLU A 272 15.02 19.43 -10.71
CA GLU A 272 15.39 19.04 -12.09
C GLU A 272 15.54 17.52 -12.28
N GLU A 273 15.68 16.72 -11.22
CA GLU A 273 15.85 15.26 -11.34
C GLU A 273 14.51 14.50 -11.20
N THR A 274 14.17 13.68 -12.20
CA THR A 274 13.02 12.78 -12.12
C THR A 274 13.20 11.76 -10.99
N VAL A 275 12.32 11.80 -9.99
CA VAL A 275 12.36 10.91 -8.81
C VAL A 275 12.19 9.44 -9.19
N LEU A 276 11.40 9.15 -10.22
CA LEU A 276 11.15 7.82 -10.77
C LEU A 276 11.02 7.91 -12.30
N ALA A 277 11.95 7.30 -13.02
CA ALA A 277 11.84 7.09 -14.46
C ALA A 277 11.63 5.60 -14.74
N THR A 278 10.68 5.29 -15.63
CA THR A 278 10.30 3.92 -15.96
C THR A 278 10.27 3.77 -17.48
N ASP A 279 10.98 2.79 -17.98
CA ASP A 279 10.98 2.37 -19.38
C ASP A 279 10.39 0.95 -19.45
N ILE A 280 9.36 0.74 -20.28
CA ILE A 280 8.58 -0.50 -20.29
C ILE A 280 8.55 -1.08 -21.70
N ASP A 281 9.16 -2.25 -21.84
CA ASP A 281 9.23 -3.03 -23.06
C ASP A 281 8.17 -4.14 -22.99
N PHE A 282 7.18 -4.08 -23.88
CA PHE A 282 6.16 -5.12 -24.04
C PHE A 282 6.45 -5.98 -25.27
N GLU A 283 6.18 -7.29 -25.17
CA GLU A 283 5.96 -8.12 -26.36
C GLU A 283 4.57 -7.83 -26.97
N ASP A 284 4.26 -8.46 -28.11
CA ASP A 284 2.96 -8.30 -28.77
C ASP A 284 1.79 -8.54 -27.81
N ILE A 285 0.88 -7.56 -27.75
CA ILE A 285 -0.29 -7.60 -26.87
C ILE A 285 -1.48 -8.12 -27.65
N TYR A 286 -1.93 -9.34 -27.33
CA TYR A 286 -3.13 -9.93 -27.92
C TYR A 286 -4.34 -9.67 -27.03
N LEU A 287 -5.28 -8.87 -27.56
CA LEU A 287 -6.54 -8.55 -26.90
C LEU A 287 -7.70 -9.23 -27.63
N ASN A 288 -8.52 -10.00 -26.89
CA ASN A 288 -9.72 -10.63 -27.43
C ASN A 288 -10.90 -10.38 -26.50
N ILE A 289 -11.88 -9.61 -26.97
CA ILE A 289 -13.08 -9.30 -26.19
C ILE A 289 -14.29 -9.81 -26.97
N ASN A 290 -14.99 -10.78 -26.39
CA ASN A 290 -16.23 -11.30 -26.96
C ASN A 290 -17.43 -10.40 -26.59
N ARG A 291 -18.59 -10.64 -27.23
CA ARG A 291 -19.78 -9.81 -27.03
C ARG A 291 -20.29 -9.78 -25.58
N ASN A 292 -20.26 -10.93 -24.88
CA ASN A 292 -20.72 -11.02 -23.50
C ASN A 292 -19.78 -10.26 -22.56
N GLN A 293 -18.47 -10.40 -22.75
CA GLN A 293 -17.44 -9.65 -22.04
C GLN A 293 -17.55 -8.14 -22.31
N TYR A 294 -17.82 -7.74 -23.55
CA TYR A 294 -17.99 -6.33 -23.88
C TYR A 294 -19.22 -5.72 -23.17
N SER A 295 -20.37 -6.39 -23.24
CA SER A 295 -21.57 -5.99 -22.49
C SER A 295 -21.28 -5.94 -21.01
N ASP A 296 -20.57 -6.95 -20.50
CA ASP A 296 -20.25 -7.04 -19.10
C ASP A 296 -19.36 -5.92 -18.60
N LEU A 297 -18.32 -5.61 -19.37
CA LEU A 297 -17.41 -4.53 -19.09
C LEU A 297 -18.15 -3.20 -19.14
N LEU A 298 -19.05 -2.99 -20.10
CA LEU A 298 -19.90 -1.80 -20.13
C LEU A 298 -20.76 -1.69 -18.87
N ASP A 299 -21.47 -2.74 -18.46
CA ASP A 299 -22.31 -2.70 -17.26
C ASP A 299 -21.49 -2.39 -15.99
N VAL A 300 -20.30 -3.01 -15.86
CA VAL A 300 -19.40 -2.75 -14.72
C VAL A 300 -18.78 -1.35 -14.81
N LEU A 301 -18.50 -0.86 -16.02
CA LEU A 301 -18.06 0.52 -16.26
C LEU A 301 -19.18 1.54 -16.08
N GLU A 302 -20.45 1.16 -16.25
CA GLU A 302 -21.62 1.98 -15.94
C GLU A 302 -21.83 2.05 -14.43
N TRP A 303 -21.53 0.99 -13.68
CA TRP A 303 -21.37 1.08 -12.21
C TRP A 303 -20.14 1.88 -11.81
N LYS A 304 -19.04 1.79 -12.57
CA LYS A 304 -17.93 2.73 -12.44
C LYS A 304 -18.37 4.14 -12.80
N PHE A 305 -19.34 4.35 -13.70
CA PHE A 305 -19.93 5.64 -14.02
C PHE A 305 -20.90 6.10 -12.93
N ALA A 306 -21.60 5.22 -12.22
CA ALA A 306 -22.35 5.52 -11.01
C ALA A 306 -21.40 5.87 -9.85
N TYR A 307 -20.27 5.15 -9.73
CA TYR A 307 -19.14 5.53 -8.88
C TYR A 307 -18.49 6.83 -9.36
N THR A 308 -18.48 7.09 -10.67
CA THR A 308 -18.00 8.34 -11.29
C THR A 308 -19.05 9.44 -11.14
N ALA A 309 -20.32 9.12 -10.88
CA ALA A 309 -21.38 10.05 -10.55
C ALA A 309 -21.26 10.44 -9.06
N ILE A 310 -20.86 9.52 -8.19
CA ILE A 310 -20.32 9.83 -6.85
C ILE A 310 -19.02 10.65 -6.97
N LEU A 311 -18.15 10.33 -7.94
CA LEU A 311 -16.99 11.14 -8.31
C LEU A 311 -17.43 12.48 -8.92
N ASN A 312 -18.64 12.62 -9.46
CA ASN A 312 -19.20 13.91 -9.86
C ASN A 312 -19.77 14.67 -8.66
N GLU A 313 -20.15 14.01 -7.56
CA GLU A 313 -20.35 14.69 -6.29
C GLU A 313 -19.01 15.09 -5.65
N HIS A 314 -17.97 14.25 -5.66
CA HIS A 314 -16.71 14.50 -4.92
C HIS A 314 -15.60 15.21 -5.72
N VAL A 315 -15.54 15.03 -7.03
CA VAL A 315 -14.54 15.60 -7.96
C VAL A 315 -15.09 16.78 -8.74
N ARG A 316 -16.38 16.80 -9.12
CA ARG A 316 -17.00 18.01 -9.68
C ARG A 316 -17.20 19.10 -8.61
N LEU A 317 -17.26 18.72 -7.32
CA LEU A 317 -17.03 19.65 -6.19
C LEU A 317 -15.68 20.36 -6.29
N ARG A 318 -14.60 19.70 -6.78
CA ARG A 318 -13.28 20.35 -6.96
C ARG A 318 -13.32 21.50 -7.96
N LEU A 319 -14.15 21.42 -8.99
CA LEU A 319 -14.37 22.53 -9.92
C LEU A 319 -15.27 23.62 -9.31
N ALA A 320 -16.21 23.25 -8.43
CA ALA A 320 -16.96 24.21 -7.60
C ALA A 320 -16.11 24.86 -6.50
N THR A 321 -14.99 24.24 -6.08
CA THR A 321 -14.08 24.77 -5.04
C THR A 321 -13.25 25.95 -5.53
N PHE A 322 -13.23 26.22 -6.83
CA PHE A 322 -12.61 27.41 -7.41
C PHE A 322 -13.57 28.61 -7.54
N LYS A 323 -14.83 28.47 -7.09
CA LYS A 323 -15.71 29.63 -6.90
C LYS A 323 -15.22 30.42 -5.69
N TRP A 324 -15.08 31.74 -5.86
CA TRP A 324 -14.61 32.65 -4.80
C TRP A 324 -15.38 32.51 -3.48
N GLU A 325 -16.68 32.27 -3.54
CA GLU A 325 -17.54 32.08 -2.37
C GLU A 325 -17.14 30.83 -1.55
N VAL A 326 -16.90 29.71 -2.24
CA VAL A 326 -16.47 28.44 -1.62
C VAL A 326 -15.06 28.56 -1.08
N ILE A 327 -14.15 29.25 -1.79
CA ILE A 327 -12.80 29.55 -1.30
C ILE A 327 -12.87 30.37 -0.01
N LYS A 328 -13.70 31.41 0.02
CA LYS A 328 -13.86 32.28 1.19
C LYS A 328 -14.41 31.51 2.41
N GLU A 329 -15.38 30.64 2.19
CA GLU A 329 -15.94 29.80 3.24
C GLU A 329 -14.93 28.76 3.76
N ASN A 330 -14.17 28.12 2.88
CA ASN A 330 -13.06 27.23 3.26
C ASN A 330 -12.00 27.96 4.07
N LEU A 331 -11.60 29.17 3.65
CA LEU A 331 -10.64 29.99 4.41
C LEU A 331 -11.15 30.36 5.80
N ASN A 332 -12.45 30.64 5.95
CA ASN A 332 -13.05 30.89 7.25
C ASN A 332 -13.03 29.63 8.13
N ARG A 333 -13.40 28.46 7.58
CA ARG A 333 -13.30 27.17 8.27
C ARG A 333 -11.88 26.85 8.70
N TYR A 334 -10.88 27.13 7.85
CA TYR A 334 -9.47 26.93 8.17
C TYR A 334 -8.99 27.85 9.29
N LYS A 335 -9.42 29.12 9.30
CA LYS A 335 -9.11 30.07 10.37
C LYS A 335 -9.74 29.64 11.69
N GLU A 336 -11.02 29.30 11.67
CA GLU A 336 -11.77 28.82 12.85
C GLU A 336 -11.13 27.56 13.43
N TYR A 337 -10.85 26.56 12.58
CA TYR A 337 -10.18 25.34 13.01
C TYR A 337 -8.80 25.60 13.61
N ARG A 338 -8.01 26.49 12.99
CA ARG A 338 -6.69 26.87 13.51
C ARG A 338 -6.77 27.49 14.89
N GLU A 339 -7.74 28.37 15.13
CA GLU A 339 -7.94 29.02 16.43
C GLU A 339 -8.35 28.00 17.50
N ILE A 340 -9.29 27.11 17.18
CA ILE A 340 -9.71 26.02 18.09
C ILE A 340 -8.52 25.10 18.39
N TYR A 341 -7.75 24.68 17.38
CA TYR A 341 -6.60 23.81 17.56
C TYR A 341 -5.47 24.48 18.39
N LEU A 342 -5.25 25.78 18.22
CA LEU A 342 -4.33 26.55 19.08
C LEU A 342 -4.81 26.61 20.53
N GLN A 343 -6.13 26.66 20.77
CA GLN A 343 -6.72 26.61 22.12
C GLN A 343 -6.64 25.21 22.73
N GLU A 344 -6.80 24.14 21.93
CA GLU A 344 -6.63 22.76 22.37
C GLU A 344 -5.20 22.48 22.83
N LEU A 345 -4.20 23.00 22.10
CA LEU A 345 -2.79 22.94 22.50
C LEU A 345 -2.49 23.74 23.78
N ASN A 346 -3.36 24.70 24.15
CA ASN A 346 -3.27 25.54 25.34
C ASN A 346 -4.30 25.17 26.45
N HIS A 347 -4.82 23.94 26.45
CA HIS A 347 -5.70 23.34 27.47
C HIS A 347 -7.21 23.72 27.47
N HIS A 348 -7.75 24.39 26.44
CA HIS A 348 -9.21 24.57 26.29
C HIS A 348 -9.79 23.59 25.25
N LYS A 349 -10.63 22.64 25.71
CA LYS A 349 -11.24 21.60 24.86
C LYS A 349 -12.57 22.06 24.28
N ASN A 350 -12.63 22.33 22.98
CA ASN A 350 -13.87 22.50 22.25
C ASN A 350 -14.05 21.35 21.23
N GLU A 351 -14.12 20.12 21.75
CA GLU A 351 -14.00 18.88 20.95
C GLU A 351 -15.06 18.72 19.86
N LYS A 352 -16.32 19.13 20.13
CA LYS A 352 -17.42 18.93 19.19
C LYS A 352 -17.25 19.73 17.90
N ARG A 353 -16.91 21.02 18.03
CA ARG A 353 -16.72 21.90 16.88
C ARG A 353 -15.45 21.56 16.10
N ALA A 354 -14.40 21.13 16.80
CA ALA A 354 -13.18 20.62 16.18
C ALA A 354 -13.49 19.39 15.30
N GLN A 355 -14.26 18.43 15.82
CA GLN A 355 -14.65 17.22 15.08
C GLN A 355 -15.48 17.53 13.83
N GLU A 356 -16.44 18.48 13.92
CA GLU A 356 -17.23 18.93 12.77
C GLU A 356 -16.34 19.52 11.66
N LEU A 357 -15.40 20.40 12.04
CA LEU A 357 -14.47 21.01 11.09
C LEU A 357 -13.49 19.98 10.51
N GLU A 358 -13.04 19.01 11.31
CA GLU A 358 -12.18 17.92 10.86
C GLU A 358 -12.86 16.99 9.86
N LYS A 359 -14.17 16.75 9.99
CA LYS A 359 -14.94 16.03 8.97
C LYS A 359 -14.94 16.81 7.65
N GLN A 360 -15.14 18.12 7.69
CA GLN A 360 -15.29 18.98 6.51
C GLN A 360 -13.98 19.36 5.80
N ILE A 361 -12.88 19.55 6.53
CA ILE A 361 -11.58 19.98 5.98
C ILE A 361 -10.85 18.78 5.38
N ASP A 362 -10.36 18.84 4.15
CA ASP A 362 -9.59 17.76 3.53
C ASP A 362 -8.28 17.43 4.27
N LEU A 363 -7.81 16.19 4.11
CA LEU A 363 -6.64 15.66 4.84
C LEU A 363 -5.39 16.55 4.67
N PHE A 364 -5.12 17.04 3.46
CA PHE A 364 -3.93 17.85 3.19
C PHE A 364 -3.98 19.18 3.96
N ASN A 365 -5.08 19.93 3.82
CA ASN A 365 -5.23 21.20 4.52
C ASN A 365 -5.28 21.03 6.03
N LEU A 366 -5.88 19.94 6.53
CA LEU A 366 -5.88 19.63 7.95
C LEU A 366 -4.45 19.44 8.50
N ILE A 367 -3.64 18.64 7.82
CA ILE A 367 -2.22 18.41 8.15
C ILE A 367 -1.42 19.72 8.07
N TYR A 368 -1.72 20.56 7.08
CA TYR A 368 -1.06 21.86 6.91
C TYR A 368 -1.39 22.83 8.05
N ILE A 369 -2.68 22.99 8.39
CA ILE A 369 -3.13 23.91 9.45
C ILE A 369 -2.52 23.51 10.79
N ARG A 370 -2.63 22.24 11.19
CA ARG A 370 -2.05 21.74 12.44
C ARG A 370 -0.55 21.98 12.52
N ARG A 371 0.17 21.76 11.42
CA ARG A 371 1.61 22.05 11.32
C ARG A 371 1.90 23.54 11.54
N THR A 372 1.20 24.43 10.85
CA THR A 372 1.42 25.88 10.99
C THR A 372 1.14 26.36 12.41
N ALA A 373 0.10 25.83 13.06
CA ALA A 373 -0.24 26.14 14.44
C ALA A 373 0.86 25.70 15.43
N GLN A 374 1.38 24.48 15.27
CA GLN A 374 2.50 23.96 16.08
C GLN A 374 3.77 24.81 15.91
N ILE A 375 4.10 25.21 14.66
CA ILE A 375 5.23 26.10 14.38
C ILE A 375 5.05 27.45 15.07
N GLN A 376 3.85 28.03 15.01
CA GLN A 376 3.55 29.32 15.63
C GLN A 376 3.76 29.28 17.16
N ILE A 377 3.29 28.22 17.82
CA ILE A 377 3.52 28.03 19.27
C ILE A 377 5.01 27.89 19.57
N ASN A 378 5.74 27.10 18.78
CA ASN A 378 7.19 26.95 18.95
C ASN A 378 7.93 28.30 18.82
N ILE A 379 7.52 29.16 17.89
CA ILE A 379 8.07 30.51 17.71
C ILE A 379 7.71 31.40 18.92
N GLN A 380 6.46 31.36 19.39
CA GLN A 380 6.04 32.12 20.57
C GLN A 380 6.83 31.70 21.82
N LEU A 381 6.96 30.39 22.08
CA LEU A 381 7.76 29.86 23.19
C LEU A 381 9.25 30.25 23.07
N PHE A 382 9.79 30.26 21.85
CA PHE A 382 11.17 30.69 21.61
C PHE A 382 11.37 32.19 21.88
N SER A 383 10.45 33.04 21.40
CA SER A 383 10.48 34.48 21.69
C SER A 383 10.31 34.79 23.18
N PHE A 384 9.46 34.05 23.89
CA PHE A 384 9.29 34.18 25.33
C PHE A 384 10.55 33.78 26.09
N LYS A 385 11.21 32.68 25.71
CA LYS A 385 12.50 32.26 26.29
C LYS A 385 13.61 33.28 26.07
N ILE A 386 13.68 33.89 24.87
CA ILE A 386 14.65 34.96 24.58
C ILE A 386 14.38 36.18 25.47
N ASN A 387 13.12 36.63 25.56
CA ASN A 387 12.77 37.76 26.40
C ASN A 387 13.05 37.50 27.88
N LEU A 388 12.84 36.26 28.36
CA LEU A 388 13.17 35.86 29.73
C LEU A 388 14.69 35.85 29.98
N LEU A 389 15.48 35.40 29.00
CA LEU A 389 16.95 35.41 29.04
C LEU A 389 17.54 36.82 28.98
N CYS A 390 16.85 37.79 28.36
CA CYS A 390 17.26 39.19 28.36
C CYS A 390 16.88 39.95 29.64
N LEU A 391 16.08 39.35 30.52
CA LEU A 391 15.63 39.91 31.82
C LEU A 391 16.44 39.38 33.01
N ILE A 392 17.34 38.41 32.80
CA ILE A 392 18.32 37.88 33.76
C ILE A 392 19.69 38.42 33.36
#